data_AF-A0A6A0I6S5-F1
#
_entry.id   AF-A0A6A0I6S5-F1
#
_cell.length_a   1.000
_cell.length_b   1.000
_cell.length_c   1.000
_cell.angle_alpha   90.00
_cell.angle_beta   90.00
_cell.angle_gamma   90.00
#
_symmetry.space_group_name_H-M   'P 1'
#
loop_
_entity.id
_entity.type
_entity.pdbx_description
1 polymer ?
#
loop_
_entity_poly.entity_id
_entity_poly.type
_entity_poly.pdbx_seq_one_letter_code
_entity_poly.pdbx_strand_id
1 'polypeptide(L)' 'MIKFMLDEDENAGPYEPTESPSAKLAEATYEAIKAVKRLPAKLNGNPYRVWVALPVHFRLK' A
#
# COMPACT_ATOMS: atom_id res chain seq x y z
N MET A 1 1.59 -9.39 2.12
CA MET A 1 0.73 -8.43 1.37
C MET A 1 0.54 -7.20 2.27
N ILE A 2 0.04 -6.09 1.73
CA ILE A 2 -0.40 -4.96 2.55
C ILE A 2 -1.74 -4.48 2.02
N LYS A 3 -2.65 -4.12 2.93
CA LYS A 3 -3.87 -3.42 2.56
C LYS A 3 -3.81 -2.01 3.08
N PHE A 4 -4.21 -1.06 2.26
CA PHE A 4 -4.31 0.32 2.68
C PHE A 4 -5.39 1.05 1.91
N MET A 5 -5.97 2.05 2.54
CA MET A 5 -6.91 2.94 1.89
C MET A 5 -6.13 4.04 1.18
N LEU A 6 -6.48 4.31 -0.07
CA LEU A 6 -6.01 5.45 -0.85
C LEU A 6 -7.18 6.43 -0.99
N ASP A 7 -6.99 7.68 -0.56
CA ASP A 7 -8.00 8.72 -0.67
C ASP A 7 -7.85 9.58 -1.93
N GLU A 8 -8.72 10.57 -2.04
CA GLU A 8 -8.83 11.50 -3.17
C GLU A 8 -7.69 12.52 -3.22
N ASP A 9 -7.02 12.74 -2.08
CA ASP A 9 -5.98 13.75 -1.85
C ASP A 9 -4.56 13.15 -1.87
N GLU A 10 -4.39 11.98 -2.51
CA GLU A 10 -3.12 11.24 -2.61
C GLU A 10 -2.59 10.69 -1.28
N ASN A 11 -3.36 10.78 -0.19
CA ASN A 11 -2.97 10.19 1.08
C ASN A 11 -3.30 8.70 1.11
N ALA A 12 -2.47 7.96 1.82
CA ALA A 12 -2.68 6.55 2.05
C ALA A 12 -2.65 6.24 3.54
N GLY A 13 -3.66 5.50 3.99
CA GLY A 13 -3.87 5.13 5.38
C GLY A 13 -5.36 4.91 5.69
N PRO A 14 -5.72 4.05 6.65
CA PRO A 14 -4.82 3.26 7.50
C PRO A 14 -4.15 2.12 6.71
N TYR A 15 -2.99 1.68 7.20
CA TYR A 15 -2.27 0.53 6.66
C TYR A 15 -2.52 -0.68 7.53
N GLU A 16 -3.13 -1.70 6.94
CA GLU A 16 -3.42 -2.96 7.59
C GLU A 16 -2.30 -3.97 7.26
N PRO A 17 -1.54 -4.41 8.29
CA PRO A 17 -0.67 -5.57 8.13
C PRO A 17 -1.50 -6.74 7.65
N THR A 18 -0.99 -7.45 6.64
CA THR A 18 -1.41 -8.84 6.45
C THR A 18 -0.30 -9.74 6.95
N GLU A 19 -0.61 -11.00 7.20
CA GLU A 19 0.35 -11.99 7.68
C GLU A 19 1.63 -11.98 6.82
N SER A 20 2.77 -11.85 7.49
CA SER A 20 4.10 -11.89 6.89
C SER A 20 4.89 -13.01 7.58
N PRO A 21 5.66 -13.82 6.84
CA PRO A 21 6.49 -14.87 7.43
C PRO A 21 7.68 -14.31 8.24
N SER A 22 7.93 -13.00 8.19
CA SER A 22 9.04 -12.35 8.91
C SER A 22 8.69 -10.92 9.31
N ALA A 23 9.01 -10.56 10.55
CA ALA A 23 8.85 -9.20 11.07
C ALA A 23 9.68 -8.18 10.30
N LYS A 24 10.93 -8.54 9.93
CA LYS A 24 11.81 -7.66 9.14
C LYS A 24 11.25 -7.42 7.73
N LEU A 25 10.65 -8.44 7.11
CA LEU A 25 10.02 -8.28 5.80
C LEU A 25 8.74 -7.45 5.88
N ALA A 26 7.99 -7.56 6.99
CA ALA A 26 6.84 -6.69 7.24
C ALA A 26 7.29 -5.22 7.36
N GLU A 27 8.30 -4.94 8.19
CA GLU A 27 8.88 -3.60 8.34
C GLU A 27 9.36 -3.02 7.01
N ALA A 28 10.15 -3.79 6.25
CA ALA A 28 10.61 -3.37 4.92
C ALA A 28 9.45 -3.10 3.95
N THR A 29 8.35 -3.86 4.06
CA THR A 29 7.14 -3.62 3.26
C THR A 29 6.52 -2.26 3.59
N TYR A 30 6.39 -1.92 4.87
CA TYR A 30 5.83 -0.63 5.27
C TYR A 30 6.66 0.54 4.78
N GLU A 31 7.98 0.48 4.96
CA GLU A 31 8.88 1.56 4.55
C GLU A 31 8.90 1.72 3.02
N ALA A 32 8.90 0.61 2.27
CA ALA A 32 8.78 0.66 0.82
C ALA A 32 7.48 1.34 0.37
N ILE A 33 6.35 0.97 0.98
CA ILE A 33 5.04 1.53 0.61
C ILE A 33 4.94 3.01 0.93
N LYS A 34 5.49 3.45 2.07
CA LYS A 34 5.54 4.88 2.46
C LYS A 34 6.31 5.73 1.44
N ALA A 35 7.41 5.21 0.91
CA ALA A 35 8.29 5.92 -0.02
C ALA A 35 7.72 6.08 -1.45
N VAL A 36 6.68 5.33 -1.84
CA VAL A 36 6.09 5.42 -3.18
C VAL A 36 5.28 6.71 -3.32
N LYS A 37 5.55 7.46 -4.39
CA LYS A 37 4.66 8.56 -4.83
C LYS A 37 3.34 7.98 -5.30
N ARG A 38 2.23 8.49 -4.76
CA ARG A 38 0.88 8.00 -5.06
C ARG A 38 0.17 9.00 -5.98
N LEU A 39 -0.82 8.50 -6.69
CA LEU A 39 -1.81 9.27 -7.42
C LEU A 39 -3.17 8.79 -6.93
N PRO A 40 -4.20 9.64 -6.87
CA PRO A 40 -5.51 9.19 -6.41
C PRO A 40 -6.08 8.20 -7.43
N ALA A 41 -6.84 7.22 -6.94
CA ALA A 41 -7.60 6.37 -7.84
C ALA A 41 -8.66 7.20 -8.55
N LYS A 42 -8.96 6.88 -9.81
CA LYS A 42 -9.95 7.60 -10.61
C LYS A 42 -11.05 6.66 -11.07
N LEU A 43 -12.30 7.05 -10.83
CA LEU A 43 -13.48 6.41 -11.41
C LEU A 43 -14.18 7.43 -12.31
N ASN A 44 -14.31 7.10 -13.60
CA ASN A 44 -14.86 8.00 -14.62
C ASN A 44 -14.17 9.38 -14.66
N GLY A 45 -12.85 9.42 -14.42
CA GLY A 45 -12.05 10.64 -14.43
C GLY A 45 -12.03 11.43 -13.11
N ASN A 46 -12.91 11.12 -12.17
CA ASN A 46 -12.97 11.77 -10.86
C ASN A 46 -12.16 11.00 -9.81
N PRO A 47 -11.43 11.69 -8.92
CA PRO A 47 -10.83 11.06 -7.75
C PRO A 47 -11.87 10.26 -6.96
N TYR A 48 -11.49 9.08 -6.48
CA TYR A 48 -12.36 8.22 -5.68
C TYR A 48 -11.56 7.44 -4.65
N ARG A 49 -12.10 7.33 -3.44
CA ARG A 49 -11.50 6.58 -2.33
C ARG A 49 -11.58 5.07 -2.55
N VAL A 50 -10.45 4.36 -2.46
CA VAL A 50 -10.38 2.90 -2.72
C VAL A 50 -9.48 2.15 -1.76
N TRP A 51 -9.90 0.94 -1.38
CA TRP A 51 -9.04 -0.02 -0.71
C TRP A 51 -8.11 -0.72 -1.72
N VAL A 52 -6.81 -0.60 -1.50
CA VAL A 52 -5.78 -1.26 -2.30
C VAL A 52 -5.21 -2.43 -1.53
N ALA A 53 -5.15 -3.60 -2.16
CA ALA A 53 -4.44 -4.77 -1.65
C ALA A 53 -3.24 -5.05 -2.55
N LEU A 54 -2.02 -4.85 -2.04
CA LEU A 54 -0.80 -5.02 -2.80
C LEU A 54 -0.01 -6.25 -2.32
N PRO A 55 0.19 -7.28 -3.17
CA PRO A 55 1.13 -8.34 -2.88
C PRO A 55 2.55 -7.78 -3.01
N VAL A 56 3.39 -8.03 -2.00
CA VAL A 56 4.80 -7.62 -1.98
C VAL A 56 5.64 -8.87 -1.99
N HIS A 57 6.47 -9.02 -3.01
CA HIS A 57 7.36 -10.16 -3.19
C HIS A 57 8.81 -9.73 -2.95
N PHE A 58 9.51 -10.48 -2.11
CA PHE A 58 10.94 -10.28 -1.87
C PHE A 58 11.73 -11.31 -2.67
N ARG A 59 12.70 -10.84 -3.45
CA ARG A 59 13.70 -11.72 -4.06
C ARG A 59 14.90 -11.79 -3.14
N LEU A 60 15.07 -12.93 -2.48
CA LEU A 60 16.25 -13.22 -1.66
C LEU A 60 17.42 -13.55 -2.59
N LYS A 61 18.61 -13.05 -2.23
CA LYS A 61 19.88 -13.42 -2.86
C LYS A 61 20.61 -14.39 -1.96
#